data_AF-A0A841RFD5-F1
#
_entry.id   AF-A0A841RFD5-F1
#
_cell.length_a   1.000
_cell.length_b   1.000
_cell.length_c   1.000
_cell.angle_alpha   90.00
_cell.angle_beta   90.00
_cell.angle_gamma   90.00
#
_symmetry.space_group_name_H-M   'P 1'
#
loop_
_entity.id
_entity.type
_entity.pdbx_description
1 polymer ?
#
loop_
_entity_poly.entity_id
_entity_poly.type
_entity_poly.pdbx_seq_one_letter_code
_entity_poly.pdbx_strand_id
1 'polypeptide(L)'
;MRKSDRWTLMSLNYSDLNHSDLFRNNIHERLYHTDILDELEIKVSQQIMTFISTEPDEINYIGISIRGNKTASKKRRFKIIKALELLEPITKSTLLEKLEKSFHQSTEKFFDKSKFLLPSKFGEALFSYIYNENESVKNQYQKLMDSYDQENVADSVDRIVFNQKSEIEAISLALKASGLFDSYKGFFEQGHESTQGFLSGINSIDVREDLQIMNDSNIFDNWNLTKKDISGQATFSNGSRQVHIVYANRTPIEENIGVDLLYYDEFSKSFVMVQYKRLIAENAKWVYRPDADSNHQKELDLMDSFESSQLLRKDEDYKYNDDIFYFKLCKSKQNRINGSLSVGMYLPKSYWKHLLKSKNTLGPKGGRVFTYDNVQSYLTNTAFIELIKSGLIGSRLEDAAHIESIIKEILESKKVVDSIKNQKDFLTIVRFRINLKNLQGRVVEICPY
;
A
#
# COMPACT_ATOMS: atom_id res chain seq x y z
N MET A 1 -18.71 4.06 29.86
CA MET A 1 -19.21 2.91 29.08
C MET A 1 -19.74 3.41 27.74
N ARG A 2 -18.95 3.32 26.67
CA ARG A 2 -19.51 3.43 25.31
C ARG A 2 -20.17 2.08 25.01
N LYS A 3 -21.43 2.13 24.57
CA LYS A 3 -22.31 0.97 24.32
C LYS A 3 -21.57 -0.22 23.69
N SER A 4 -21.75 -1.40 24.29
CA SER A 4 -21.48 -2.73 23.75
C SER A 4 -22.06 -2.96 22.34
N ASP A 5 -23.01 -2.13 21.90
CA ASP A 5 -23.70 -2.16 20.61
C ASP A 5 -22.80 -2.19 19.35
N ARG A 6 -21.48 -1.93 19.44
CA ARG A 6 -20.57 -1.91 18.28
C ARG A 6 -19.85 -3.25 18.02
N TRP A 7 -19.67 -4.09 19.03
CA TRP A 7 -18.78 -5.25 18.97
C TRP A 7 -19.55 -6.55 19.13
N THR A 8 -19.28 -7.50 18.24
CA THR A 8 -19.74 -8.88 18.45
C THR A 8 -18.77 -9.55 19.42
N LEU A 9 -19.26 -10.11 20.52
CA LEU A 9 -18.42 -10.81 21.50
C LEU A 9 -18.40 -12.31 21.19
N MET A 10 -17.22 -12.89 21.03
CA MET A 10 -17.04 -14.30 20.68
C MET A 10 -15.97 -14.95 21.55
N SER A 11 -16.12 -16.26 21.75
CA SER A 11 -15.14 -17.12 22.42
C SER A 11 -14.57 -18.11 21.43
N LEU A 12 -13.26 -18.33 21.56
CA LEU A 12 -12.48 -19.25 20.75
C LEU A 12 -11.71 -20.16 21.70
N ASN A 13 -12.08 -21.44 21.71
CA ASN A 13 -11.36 -22.44 22.45
C ASN A 13 -10.39 -23.17 21.52
N TYR A 14 -9.10 -22.88 21.68
CA TYR A 14 -7.94 -23.49 21.03
C TYR A 14 -7.10 -24.31 22.03
N SER A 15 -7.72 -24.83 23.10
CA SER A 15 -7.04 -25.63 24.12
C SER A 15 -6.52 -26.98 23.63
N ASP A 16 -6.85 -27.40 22.40
CA ASP A 16 -6.19 -28.55 21.81
C ASP A 16 -4.77 -28.19 21.34
N LEU A 17 -3.84 -29.12 21.56
CA LEU A 17 -2.40 -28.93 21.31
C LEU A 17 -2.10 -28.36 19.90
N ASN A 18 -2.82 -28.82 18.88
CA ASN A 18 -2.57 -28.40 17.49
C ASN A 18 -3.00 -26.95 17.24
N HIS A 19 -4.18 -26.54 17.72
CA HIS A 19 -4.65 -25.16 17.53
C HIS A 19 -3.93 -24.17 18.46
N SER A 20 -3.56 -24.59 19.67
CA SER A 20 -2.81 -23.77 20.62
C SER A 20 -1.44 -23.35 20.05
N ASP A 21 -0.65 -24.32 19.60
CA ASP A 21 0.68 -24.08 19.02
C ASP A 21 0.58 -23.26 17.71
N LEU A 22 -0.37 -23.61 16.85
CA LEU A 22 -0.62 -22.88 15.62
C LEU A 22 -1.02 -21.42 15.89
N PHE A 23 -1.85 -21.18 16.90
CA PHE A 23 -2.27 -19.83 17.28
C PHE A 23 -1.10 -19.02 17.83
N ARG A 24 -0.37 -19.55 18.81
CA ARG A 24 0.80 -18.91 19.42
C ARG A 24 1.85 -18.55 18.37
N ASN A 25 2.25 -19.51 17.53
CA ASN A 25 3.24 -19.27 16.46
C ASN A 25 2.78 -18.18 15.48
N ASN A 26 1.52 -18.21 15.06
CA ASN A 26 1.01 -17.21 14.12
C ASN A 26 0.93 -15.80 14.74
N ILE A 27 0.57 -15.67 16.01
CA ILE A 27 0.51 -14.37 16.69
C ILE A 27 1.92 -13.81 16.93
N HIS A 28 2.88 -14.65 17.33
CA HIS A 28 4.26 -14.20 17.58
C HIS A 28 5.04 -13.92 16.29
N GLU A 29 4.92 -14.76 15.25
CA GLU A 29 5.72 -14.63 14.03
C GLU A 29 5.06 -13.77 12.96
N ARG A 30 3.73 -13.85 12.83
CA ARG A 30 2.97 -13.25 11.72
C ARG A 30 2.07 -12.11 12.14
N LEU A 31 1.98 -11.83 13.45
CA LEU A 31 1.14 -10.78 14.05
C LEU A 31 -0.37 -10.96 13.79
N TYR A 32 -0.80 -12.10 13.23
CA TYR A 32 -2.21 -12.39 12.98
C TYR A 32 -2.48 -13.89 12.93
N HIS A 33 -3.71 -14.29 13.22
CA HIS A 33 -4.18 -15.67 13.06
C HIS A 33 -5.48 -15.70 12.24
N THR A 34 -5.71 -16.77 11.49
CA THR A 34 -6.86 -16.89 10.59
C THR A 34 -7.57 -18.22 10.81
N ASP A 35 -8.90 -18.18 10.95
CA ASP A 35 -9.71 -19.36 11.16
C ASP A 35 -11.10 -19.21 10.48
N ILE A 36 -11.94 -20.25 10.50
CA ILE A 36 -13.19 -20.37 9.73
C ILE A 36 -14.37 -20.57 10.69
N LEU A 37 -15.45 -19.80 10.46
CA LEU A 37 -16.76 -19.92 11.10
C LEU A 37 -17.78 -20.52 10.13
N ASP A 38 -18.75 -21.26 10.66
CA ASP A 38 -19.96 -21.61 9.92
C ASP A 38 -20.97 -20.45 10.01
N GLU A 39 -21.35 -19.90 8.85
CA GLU A 39 -22.20 -18.71 8.75
C GLU A 39 -23.66 -19.02 9.14
N LEU A 40 -24.08 -20.29 9.10
CA LEU A 40 -25.42 -20.68 9.55
C LEU A 40 -25.54 -20.72 11.08
N GLU A 41 -24.43 -20.87 11.80
CA GLU A 41 -24.41 -21.00 13.26
C GLU A 41 -24.08 -19.68 13.97
N ILE A 42 -23.23 -18.84 13.37
CA ILE A 42 -22.72 -17.62 14.02
C ILE A 42 -22.80 -16.41 13.07
N LYS A 43 -23.73 -15.49 13.37
CA LYS A 43 -23.87 -14.21 12.64
C LYS A 43 -23.06 -13.12 13.34
N VAL A 44 -21.95 -12.70 12.72
CA VAL A 44 -21.02 -11.70 13.28
C VAL A 44 -21.05 -10.35 12.56
N SER A 45 -20.88 -9.26 13.31
CA SER A 45 -20.63 -7.91 12.77
C SER A 45 -19.22 -7.80 12.16
N GLN A 46 -18.86 -6.63 11.62
CA GLN A 46 -17.53 -6.40 11.04
C GLN A 46 -16.41 -6.44 12.09
N GLN A 47 -16.70 -6.04 13.33
CA GLN A 47 -15.75 -5.94 14.44
C GLN A 47 -16.14 -6.94 15.54
N ILE A 48 -15.23 -7.86 15.83
CA ILE A 48 -15.46 -8.96 16.76
C ILE A 48 -14.39 -8.88 17.84
N MET A 49 -14.81 -8.89 19.10
CA MET A 49 -13.88 -9.08 20.22
C MET A 49 -13.88 -10.56 20.56
N THR A 50 -12.69 -11.14 20.62
CA THR A 50 -12.50 -12.57 20.84
C THR A 50 -11.79 -12.83 22.14
N PHE A 51 -12.42 -13.60 23.02
CA PHE A 51 -11.78 -14.21 24.18
C PHE A 51 -11.23 -15.57 23.76
N ILE A 52 -9.97 -15.84 24.04
CA ILE A 52 -9.26 -16.99 23.50
C ILE A 52 -8.67 -17.82 24.63
N SER A 53 -8.97 -19.11 24.60
CA SER A 53 -8.43 -20.12 25.50
C SER A 53 -7.41 -20.95 24.75
N THR A 54 -6.15 -20.90 25.17
CA THR A 54 -5.07 -21.76 24.62
C THR A 54 -4.79 -22.96 25.52
N GLU A 55 -5.29 -22.91 26.75
CA GLU A 55 -5.26 -23.98 27.73
C GLU A 55 -6.69 -24.32 28.17
N PRO A 56 -6.95 -25.54 28.67
CA PRO A 56 -8.29 -25.94 29.12
C PRO A 56 -8.79 -25.07 30.28
N ASP A 57 -10.08 -24.70 30.24
CA ASP A 57 -10.79 -24.00 31.32
C ASP A 57 -10.22 -22.63 31.76
N GLU A 58 -9.39 -22.00 30.93
CA GLU A 58 -8.88 -20.65 31.20
C GLU A 58 -8.86 -19.74 29.97
N ILE A 59 -9.01 -18.44 30.19
CA ILE A 59 -8.87 -17.41 29.15
C ILE A 59 -7.45 -16.87 29.26
N ASN A 60 -6.66 -17.05 28.20
CA ASN A 60 -5.27 -16.61 28.14
C ASN A 60 -5.08 -15.38 27.26
N TYR A 61 -5.95 -15.16 26.26
CA TYR A 61 -5.81 -14.00 25.38
C TYR A 61 -7.12 -13.25 25.16
N ILE A 62 -7.00 -11.94 24.92
CA ILE A 62 -8.06 -11.09 24.39
C ILE A 62 -7.61 -10.55 23.04
N GLY A 63 -8.45 -10.72 22.02
CA GLY A 63 -8.12 -10.33 20.66
C GLY A 63 -9.18 -9.50 19.97
N ILE A 64 -8.75 -8.80 18.93
CA ILE A 64 -9.61 -8.14 17.95
C ILE A 64 -9.59 -8.99 16.70
N SER A 65 -10.80 -9.33 16.27
CA SER A 65 -11.06 -10.13 15.10
C SER A 65 -11.92 -9.35 14.10
N ILE A 66 -11.60 -9.53 12.84
CA ILE A 66 -12.34 -8.94 11.73
C ILE A 66 -12.91 -10.04 10.84
N ARG A 67 -14.08 -9.75 10.27
CA ARG A 67 -14.76 -10.65 9.36
C ARG A 67 -14.02 -10.69 8.01
N GLY A 68 -13.66 -11.88 7.53
CA GLY A 68 -13.03 -12.12 6.24
C GLY A 68 -13.99 -12.66 5.16
N ASN A 69 -13.42 -13.10 4.03
CA ASN A 69 -14.16 -13.58 2.85
C ASN A 69 -14.84 -14.95 3.09
N LYS A 70 -15.87 -15.25 2.27
CA LYS A 70 -16.46 -16.59 2.19
C LYS A 70 -15.44 -17.57 1.60
N THR A 71 -15.26 -18.73 2.24
CA THR A 71 -14.30 -19.75 1.81
C THR A 71 -14.99 -20.94 1.10
N ALA A 72 -16.29 -21.12 1.31
CA ALA A 72 -17.16 -22.07 0.62
C ALA A 72 -18.64 -21.67 0.82
N SER A 73 -19.60 -22.37 0.20
CA SER A 73 -21.02 -22.17 0.54
C SER A 73 -21.22 -22.47 2.03
N LYS A 74 -21.66 -21.47 2.81
CA LYS A 74 -21.94 -21.52 4.27
C LYS A 74 -20.73 -21.45 5.23
N LYS A 75 -19.48 -21.34 4.75
CA LYS A 75 -18.31 -21.14 5.62
C LYS A 75 -17.63 -19.78 5.36
N ARG A 76 -17.24 -19.09 6.42
CA ARG A 76 -16.60 -17.77 6.39
C ARG A 76 -15.30 -17.75 7.14
N ARG A 77 -14.28 -17.13 6.56
CA ARG A 77 -13.03 -16.86 7.25
C ARG A 77 -13.17 -15.65 8.16
N PHE A 78 -12.52 -15.69 9.32
CA PHE A 78 -12.27 -14.52 10.15
C PHE A 78 -10.77 -14.44 10.47
N LYS A 79 -10.30 -13.24 10.74
CA LYS A 79 -8.89 -12.97 11.00
C LYS A 79 -8.77 -12.28 12.35
N ILE A 80 -8.02 -12.89 13.25
CA ILE A 80 -7.57 -12.29 14.51
C ILE A 80 -6.39 -11.39 14.13
N ILE A 81 -6.60 -10.09 14.13
CA ILE A 81 -5.61 -9.10 13.70
C ILE A 81 -4.70 -8.65 14.83
N LYS A 82 -5.13 -8.86 16.08
CA LYS A 82 -4.35 -8.54 17.27
C LYS A 82 -4.84 -9.43 18.40
N ALA A 83 -3.91 -10.03 19.14
CA ALA A 83 -4.19 -10.79 20.34
C ALA A 83 -3.21 -10.34 21.43
N LEU A 84 -3.72 -10.11 22.64
CA LEU A 84 -2.96 -9.77 23.82
C LEU A 84 -3.02 -10.90 24.81
N GLU A 85 -1.86 -11.30 25.32
CA GLU A 85 -1.74 -12.28 26.38
C GLU A 85 -2.06 -11.65 27.73
N LEU A 86 -2.93 -12.33 28.48
CA LEU A 86 -3.27 -11.98 29.84
C LEU A 86 -2.16 -12.45 30.77
N LEU A 87 -1.62 -11.54 31.57
CA LEU A 87 -0.61 -11.87 32.58
C LEU A 87 -1.16 -12.82 33.67
N GLU A 88 -2.46 -12.72 33.94
CA GLU A 88 -3.19 -13.60 34.85
C GLU A 88 -4.37 -14.22 34.07
N PRO A 89 -4.30 -15.53 33.77
CA PRO A 89 -5.39 -16.23 33.11
C PRO A 89 -6.66 -16.22 33.95
N ILE A 90 -7.81 -16.09 33.28
CA ILE A 90 -9.11 -16.08 33.95
C ILE A 90 -9.70 -17.49 33.88
N THR A 91 -9.80 -18.16 35.02
CA THR A 91 -10.26 -19.55 35.08
C THR A 91 -11.78 -19.67 35.09
N LYS A 92 -12.29 -20.79 34.59
CA LYS A 92 -13.70 -21.17 34.60
C LYS A 92 -14.30 -21.14 36.01
N SER A 93 -13.58 -21.65 37.01
CA SER A 93 -14.02 -21.64 38.40
C SER A 93 -14.25 -20.22 38.92
N THR A 94 -13.33 -19.31 38.60
CA THR A 94 -13.42 -17.89 38.98
C THR A 94 -14.65 -17.23 38.37
N LEU A 95 -14.94 -17.52 37.10
CA LEU A 95 -16.12 -16.98 36.41
C LEU A 95 -17.42 -17.55 36.98
N LEU A 96 -17.47 -18.84 37.35
CA LEU A 96 -18.65 -19.46 37.97
C LEU A 96 -18.91 -18.97 39.40
N GLU A 97 -17.88 -18.56 40.13
CA GLU A 97 -18.04 -17.98 41.47
C GLU A 97 -18.49 -16.52 41.44
N LYS A 98 -17.99 -15.75 40.46
CA LYS A 98 -18.15 -14.29 40.41
C LYS A 98 -19.32 -13.82 39.56
N LEU A 99 -19.71 -14.57 38.54
CA LEU A 99 -20.85 -14.22 37.69
C LEU A 99 -22.17 -14.71 38.31
N GLU A 100 -23.28 -14.09 37.91
CA GLU A 100 -24.60 -14.52 38.36
C GLU A 100 -24.91 -15.97 37.94
N LYS A 101 -25.66 -16.69 38.79
CA LYS A 101 -26.14 -18.05 38.52
C LYS A 101 -26.90 -18.19 37.20
N SER A 102 -27.53 -17.12 36.75
CA SER A 102 -28.23 -17.02 35.46
C SER A 102 -27.29 -17.23 34.25
N PHE A 103 -25.99 -16.99 34.42
CA PHE A 103 -24.98 -17.10 33.37
C PHE A 103 -24.17 -18.40 33.40
N HIS A 104 -24.29 -19.25 34.44
CA HIS A 104 -23.49 -20.46 34.57
C HIS A 104 -23.56 -21.37 33.34
N GLN A 105 -24.76 -21.57 32.77
CA GLN A 105 -24.91 -22.37 31.55
C GLN A 105 -24.22 -21.76 30.32
N SER A 106 -24.08 -20.42 30.27
CA SER A 106 -23.35 -19.74 29.21
C SER A 106 -21.84 -19.81 29.43
N THR A 107 -21.39 -19.77 30.69
CA THR A 107 -20.00 -20.00 31.08
C THR A 107 -19.55 -21.43 30.74
N GLU A 108 -20.37 -22.45 31.01
CA GLU A 108 -20.09 -23.82 30.58
C GLU A 108 -19.94 -23.92 29.06
N LYS A 109 -20.89 -23.36 28.30
CA LYS A 109 -20.84 -23.34 26.82
C LYS A 109 -19.65 -22.58 26.24
N PHE A 110 -19.14 -21.57 26.96
CA PHE A 110 -17.97 -20.80 26.55
C PHE A 110 -16.72 -21.68 26.48
N PHE A 111 -16.52 -22.57 27.47
CA PHE A 111 -15.36 -23.46 27.51
C PHE A 111 -15.60 -24.78 26.77
N ASP A 112 -16.83 -25.28 26.70
CA ASP A 112 -17.10 -26.56 26.03
C ASP A 112 -17.10 -26.47 24.49
N LYS A 113 -17.43 -25.29 23.93
CA LYS A 113 -17.50 -25.12 22.48
C LYS A 113 -16.20 -24.54 21.95
N SER A 114 -15.73 -25.10 20.83
CA SER A 114 -14.60 -24.53 20.08
C SER A 114 -14.83 -23.08 19.68
N LYS A 115 -16.07 -22.72 19.30
CA LYS A 115 -16.47 -21.37 18.89
C LYS A 115 -17.85 -21.07 19.45
N PHE A 116 -17.98 -20.00 20.22
CA PHE A 116 -19.26 -19.63 20.79
C PHE A 116 -19.48 -18.11 20.80
N LEU A 117 -20.63 -17.70 20.25
CA LEU A 117 -21.08 -16.32 20.25
C LEU A 117 -21.70 -15.99 21.60
N LEU A 118 -21.17 -14.97 22.29
CA LEU A 118 -21.65 -14.61 23.61
C LEU A 118 -22.98 -13.86 23.48
N PRO A 119 -24.04 -14.27 24.20
CA PRO A 119 -25.26 -13.48 24.32
C PRO A 119 -24.96 -12.09 24.89
N SER A 120 -25.61 -11.03 24.39
CA SER A 120 -25.30 -9.63 24.74
C SER A 120 -25.20 -9.39 26.26
N LYS A 121 -26.18 -9.87 27.04
CA LYS A 121 -26.19 -9.71 28.50
C LYS A 121 -25.05 -10.45 29.21
N PHE A 122 -24.71 -11.64 28.73
CA PHE A 122 -23.60 -12.43 29.26
C PHE A 122 -22.26 -11.78 28.91
N GLY A 123 -22.10 -11.37 27.66
CA GLY A 123 -20.89 -10.70 27.20
C GLY A 123 -20.65 -9.36 27.89
N GLU A 124 -21.70 -8.58 28.17
CA GLU A 124 -21.61 -7.36 28.99
C GLU A 124 -21.17 -7.67 30.42
N ALA A 125 -21.77 -8.67 31.07
CA ALA A 125 -21.40 -9.08 32.42
C ALA A 125 -19.94 -9.57 32.50
N LEU A 126 -19.54 -10.40 31.54
CA LEU A 126 -18.17 -10.90 31.42
C LEU A 126 -17.19 -9.74 31.18
N PHE A 127 -17.49 -8.86 30.23
CA PHE A 127 -16.65 -7.71 29.93
C PHE A 127 -16.53 -6.77 31.13
N SER A 128 -17.63 -6.47 31.82
CA SER A 128 -17.63 -5.64 33.03
C SER A 128 -16.82 -6.27 34.15
N TYR A 129 -16.89 -7.59 34.35
CA TYR A 129 -16.07 -8.30 35.32
C TYR A 129 -14.58 -8.16 34.99
N ILE A 130 -14.20 -8.53 33.76
CA ILE A 130 -12.81 -8.47 33.29
C ILE A 130 -12.24 -7.04 33.36
N TYR A 131 -13.06 -6.04 33.02
CA TYR A 131 -12.65 -4.64 32.96
C TYR A 131 -12.52 -3.98 34.33
N ASN A 132 -13.34 -4.36 35.31
CA ASN A 132 -13.36 -3.72 36.64
C ASN A 132 -12.46 -4.39 37.66
N GLU A 133 -12.28 -5.72 37.60
CA GLU A 133 -11.57 -6.47 38.64
C GLU A 133 -10.08 -6.62 38.37
N ASN A 134 -9.61 -6.41 37.13
CA ASN A 134 -8.21 -6.60 36.78
C ASN A 134 -7.60 -5.32 36.16
N GLU A 135 -6.85 -4.56 36.97
CA GLU A 135 -6.18 -3.32 36.53
C GLU A 135 -5.18 -3.55 35.39
N SER A 136 -4.52 -4.72 35.37
CA SER A 136 -3.60 -5.11 34.30
C SER A 136 -4.35 -5.26 32.97
N VAL A 137 -5.48 -5.98 33.00
CA VAL A 137 -6.33 -6.16 31.82
C VAL A 137 -6.95 -4.83 31.37
N LYS A 138 -7.34 -3.96 32.30
CA LYS A 138 -7.84 -2.62 31.99
C LYS A 138 -6.80 -1.76 31.25
N ASN A 139 -5.55 -1.76 31.71
CA ASN A 139 -4.45 -1.04 31.06
C ASN A 139 -4.10 -1.64 29.69
N GLN A 140 -4.07 -2.97 29.58
CA GLN A 140 -3.82 -3.66 28.32
C GLN A 140 -4.95 -3.46 27.31
N TYR A 141 -6.20 -3.49 27.77
CA TYR A 141 -7.38 -3.22 26.96
C TYR A 141 -7.44 -1.78 26.49
N GLN A 142 -7.12 -0.80 27.36
CA GLN A 142 -7.00 0.60 26.97
C GLN A 142 -5.89 0.78 25.93
N LYS A 143 -4.70 0.19 26.12
CA LYS A 143 -3.64 0.20 25.10
C LYS A 143 -4.07 -0.48 23.80
N LEU A 144 -4.81 -1.59 23.87
CA LEU A 144 -5.37 -2.27 22.70
C LEU A 144 -6.33 -1.34 21.96
N MET A 145 -7.25 -0.72 22.67
CA MET A 145 -8.26 0.17 22.10
C MET A 145 -7.67 1.49 21.61
N ASP A 146 -6.69 2.06 22.30
CA ASP A 146 -5.95 3.24 21.87
C ASP A 146 -5.15 2.92 20.59
N SER A 147 -4.50 1.74 20.54
CA SER A 147 -3.83 1.28 19.33
C SER A 147 -4.80 0.97 18.19
N TYR A 148 -6.00 0.48 18.50
CA TYR A 148 -7.02 0.16 17.52
C TYR A 148 -7.72 1.41 16.96
N ASP A 149 -8.04 2.38 17.83
CA ASP A 149 -8.62 3.68 17.46
C ASP A 149 -7.60 4.55 16.71
N GLN A 150 -6.30 4.38 16.96
CA GLN A 150 -5.23 4.95 16.13
C GLN A 150 -5.04 4.23 14.79
N GLU A 151 -5.41 2.95 14.69
CA GLU A 151 -5.14 2.09 13.51
C GLU A 151 -6.36 1.78 12.61
N ASN A 152 -7.60 2.22 12.88
CA ASN A 152 -8.74 1.98 11.97
C ASN A 152 -9.85 3.04 12.02
N VAL A 153 -10.44 3.45 10.87
CA VAL A 153 -11.59 2.74 10.27
C VAL A 153 -11.52 2.51 8.74
N ALA A 154 -10.46 2.90 8.01
CA ALA A 154 -10.36 2.66 6.56
C ALA A 154 -9.25 1.67 6.12
N ASP A 155 -8.14 1.59 6.85
CA ASP A 155 -6.90 0.99 6.31
C ASP A 155 -6.78 -0.54 6.47
N SER A 156 -7.37 -1.18 7.49
CA SER A 156 -7.10 -2.62 7.73
C SER A 156 -7.68 -3.57 6.69
N VAL A 157 -8.84 -3.25 6.10
CA VAL A 157 -9.42 -4.04 5.01
C VAL A 157 -8.58 -3.89 3.74
N ASP A 158 -8.17 -2.66 3.44
CA ASP A 158 -7.35 -2.33 2.28
C ASP A 158 -5.97 -2.99 2.38
N ARG A 159 -5.35 -3.02 3.57
CA ARG A 159 -4.09 -3.75 3.82
C ARG A 159 -4.21 -5.26 3.59
N ILE A 160 -5.33 -5.88 3.95
CA ILE A 160 -5.53 -7.33 3.76
C ILE A 160 -5.78 -7.65 2.29
N VAL A 161 -6.57 -6.81 1.61
CA VAL A 161 -6.79 -6.91 0.16
C VAL A 161 -5.47 -6.70 -0.58
N PHE A 162 -4.67 -5.74 -0.16
CA PHE A 162 -3.34 -5.46 -0.73
C PHE A 162 -2.38 -6.63 -0.54
N ASN A 163 -2.30 -7.23 0.65
CA ASN A 163 -1.45 -8.40 0.89
C ASN A 163 -1.87 -9.61 0.05
N GLN A 164 -3.17 -9.91 -0.04
CA GLN A 164 -3.68 -10.99 -0.91
C GLN A 164 -3.37 -10.73 -2.39
N LYS A 165 -3.44 -9.47 -2.83
CA LYS A 165 -3.06 -9.09 -4.20
C LYS A 165 -1.57 -9.23 -4.45
N SER A 166 -0.73 -8.79 -3.52
CA SER A 166 0.73 -8.96 -3.62
C SER A 166 1.10 -10.45 -3.70
N GLU A 167 0.43 -11.31 -2.93
CA GLU A 167 0.58 -12.77 -3.03
C GLU A 167 0.14 -13.29 -4.40
N ILE A 168 -1.03 -12.86 -4.90
CA ILE A 168 -1.54 -13.23 -6.23
C ILE A 168 -0.60 -12.75 -7.34
N GLU A 169 -0.06 -11.53 -7.24
CA GLU A 169 0.88 -10.96 -8.21
C GLU A 169 2.21 -11.72 -8.21
N ALA A 170 2.75 -12.04 -7.03
CA ALA A 170 3.97 -12.83 -6.90
C ALA A 170 3.80 -14.24 -7.48
N ILE A 171 2.68 -14.90 -7.19
CA ILE A 171 2.33 -16.21 -7.76
C ILE A 171 2.14 -16.09 -9.28
N SER A 172 1.45 -15.06 -9.75
CA SER A 172 1.25 -14.81 -11.18
C SER A 172 2.58 -14.62 -11.91
N LEU A 173 3.52 -13.87 -11.33
CA LEU A 173 4.86 -13.66 -11.87
C LEU A 173 5.66 -14.96 -11.87
N ALA A 174 5.62 -15.74 -10.78
CA ALA A 174 6.28 -17.04 -10.71
C ALA A 174 5.72 -18.03 -11.75
N LEU A 175 4.40 -18.03 -11.98
CA LEU A 175 3.74 -18.83 -13.01
C LEU A 175 4.09 -18.37 -14.42
N LYS A 176 4.31 -17.07 -14.64
CA LYS A 176 4.84 -16.56 -15.92
C LYS A 176 6.28 -16.99 -16.13
N ALA A 177 7.12 -16.88 -15.12
CA ALA A 177 8.51 -17.31 -15.18
C ALA A 177 8.64 -18.82 -15.44
N SER A 178 7.70 -19.63 -14.95
CA SER A 178 7.66 -21.08 -15.20
C SER A 178 6.99 -21.47 -16.52
N GLY A 179 6.43 -20.51 -17.28
CA GLY A 179 5.69 -20.78 -18.52
C GLY A 179 4.29 -21.42 -18.32
N LEU A 180 3.83 -21.56 -17.07
CA LEU A 180 2.55 -22.19 -16.74
C LEU A 180 1.37 -21.21 -16.65
N PHE A 181 1.62 -19.91 -16.80
CA PHE A 181 0.62 -18.86 -16.59
C PHE A 181 -0.67 -19.06 -17.38
N ASP A 182 -0.59 -19.45 -18.66
CA ASP A 182 -1.77 -19.63 -19.51
C ASP A 182 -2.71 -20.74 -19.02
N SER A 183 -2.18 -21.72 -18.29
CA SER A 183 -2.98 -22.82 -17.70
C SER A 183 -3.79 -22.38 -16.48
N TYR A 184 -3.36 -21.32 -15.79
CA TYR A 184 -3.96 -20.87 -14.52
C TYR A 184 -4.61 -19.49 -14.59
N LYS A 185 -4.61 -18.86 -15.77
CA LYS A 185 -5.15 -17.51 -15.99
C LYS A 185 -6.56 -17.30 -15.42
N GLY A 186 -7.45 -18.30 -15.58
CA GLY A 186 -8.83 -18.24 -15.07
C GLY A 186 -8.97 -18.30 -13.55
N PHE A 187 -7.96 -18.79 -12.83
CA PHE A 187 -7.97 -18.89 -11.37
C PHE A 187 -7.78 -17.53 -10.68
N PHE A 188 -7.05 -16.61 -11.34
CA PHE A 188 -6.71 -15.29 -10.79
C PHE A 188 -7.70 -14.18 -11.16
N GLU A 189 -8.60 -14.42 -12.13
CA GLU A 189 -9.60 -13.43 -12.57
C GLU A 189 -10.83 -13.37 -11.64
N GLN A 190 -10.93 -14.25 -10.63
CA GLN A 190 -12.03 -14.24 -9.65
C GLN A 190 -11.59 -13.71 -8.28
N GLY A 191 -12.03 -12.49 -7.95
CA GLY A 191 -12.04 -12.05 -6.56
C GLY A 191 -12.08 -10.53 -6.39
N HIS A 192 -13.23 -10.00 -5.94
CA HIS A 192 -13.41 -9.26 -4.68
C HIS A 192 -14.66 -8.36 -4.77
N GLU A 193 -15.66 -8.64 -3.94
CA GLU A 193 -16.82 -7.77 -3.74
C GLU A 193 -16.41 -6.55 -2.90
N SER A 194 -16.54 -5.35 -3.48
CA SER A 194 -16.30 -4.07 -2.82
C SER A 194 -17.43 -3.73 -1.84
N THR A 195 -17.10 -2.97 -0.79
CA THR A 195 -18.02 -2.44 0.20
C THR A 195 -19.20 -1.67 -0.42
N GLN A 196 -20.39 -1.85 0.17
CA GLN A 196 -21.66 -1.33 -0.33
C GLN A 196 -21.70 0.22 -0.34
N GLY A 197 -21.40 0.81 -1.49
CA GLY A 197 -21.77 2.19 -1.84
C GLY A 197 -22.87 2.24 -2.91
N PHE A 198 -23.36 3.43 -3.30
CA PHE A 198 -24.37 3.59 -4.37
C PHE A 198 -23.99 2.85 -5.67
N LEU A 199 -22.69 2.77 -5.97
CA LEU A 199 -22.15 2.10 -7.15
C LEU A 199 -21.80 0.61 -6.93
N SER A 200 -22.38 -0.05 -5.92
CA SER A 200 -22.00 -1.42 -5.47
C SER A 200 -22.43 -2.59 -6.36
N GLY A 201 -22.97 -2.33 -7.56
CA GLY A 201 -23.23 -3.37 -8.58
C GLY A 201 -22.28 -3.33 -9.79
N ILE A 202 -21.36 -2.37 -9.83
CA ILE A 202 -20.45 -2.18 -10.96
C ILE A 202 -19.08 -2.76 -10.60
N ASN A 203 -18.79 -3.97 -11.09
CA ASN A 203 -17.54 -4.69 -10.80
C ASN A 203 -16.32 -4.05 -11.47
N SER A 204 -16.50 -3.44 -12.64
CA SER A 204 -15.43 -2.78 -13.38
C SER A 204 -15.93 -1.49 -14.02
N ILE A 205 -15.13 -0.44 -13.98
CA ILE A 205 -15.40 0.84 -14.65
C ILE A 205 -14.30 1.14 -15.66
N ASP A 206 -14.67 1.78 -16.77
CA ASP A 206 -13.68 2.37 -17.68
C ASP A 206 -13.21 3.70 -17.08
N VAL A 207 -11.93 3.75 -16.71
CA VAL A 207 -11.34 4.84 -15.95
C VAL A 207 -10.45 5.67 -16.86
N ARG A 208 -10.58 6.99 -16.76
CA ARG A 208 -9.67 7.94 -17.41
C ARG A 208 -8.33 7.96 -16.68
N GLU A 209 -7.28 8.25 -17.42
CA GLU A 209 -5.91 8.33 -16.91
C GLU A 209 -5.79 9.25 -15.68
N ASP A 210 -6.38 10.45 -15.73
CA ASP A 210 -6.41 11.39 -14.60
C ASP A 210 -6.89 10.75 -13.29
N LEU A 211 -7.93 9.91 -13.35
CA LEU A 211 -8.50 9.26 -12.18
C LEU A 211 -7.62 8.10 -11.69
N GLN A 212 -6.88 7.44 -12.58
CA GLN A 212 -5.92 6.39 -12.23
C GLN A 212 -4.71 6.99 -11.51
N ILE A 213 -4.17 8.10 -12.03
CA ILE A 213 -3.09 8.86 -11.43
C ILE A 213 -3.51 9.36 -10.04
N MET A 214 -4.72 9.94 -9.94
CA MET A 214 -5.23 10.43 -8.65
C MET A 214 -5.46 9.30 -7.65
N ASN A 215 -5.94 8.14 -8.08
CA ASN A 215 -6.07 6.98 -7.18
C ASN A 215 -4.69 6.55 -6.65
N ASP A 216 -3.74 6.38 -7.57
CA ASP A 216 -2.42 5.85 -7.24
C ASP A 216 -1.58 6.84 -6.40
N SER A 217 -1.80 8.15 -6.54
CA SER A 217 -1.11 9.15 -5.70
C SER A 217 -1.51 9.09 -4.22
N ASN A 218 -2.64 8.45 -3.92
CA ASN A 218 -3.15 8.30 -2.56
C ASN A 218 -2.87 6.91 -1.97
N ILE A 219 -2.09 6.06 -2.65
CA ILE A 219 -1.84 4.68 -2.23
C ILE A 219 -0.34 4.39 -2.33
N PHE A 220 0.26 3.98 -1.22
CA PHE A 220 1.62 3.47 -1.19
C PHE A 220 1.69 2.27 -0.25
N ASP A 221 1.66 1.07 -0.83
CA ASP A 221 1.71 -0.18 -0.07
C ASP A 221 0.65 -0.25 1.06
N ASN A 222 1.02 -0.78 2.23
CA ASN A 222 0.24 -0.76 3.45
C ASN A 222 0.60 0.45 4.35
N TRP A 223 1.31 1.45 3.84
CA TRP A 223 1.78 2.58 4.63
C TRP A 223 0.66 3.57 4.89
N ASN A 224 0.70 4.22 6.05
CA ASN A 224 -0.31 5.19 6.44
C ASN A 224 -0.07 6.50 5.72
N LEU A 225 -1.11 7.06 5.11
CA LEU A 225 -1.11 8.44 4.62
C LEU A 225 -1.11 9.40 5.82
N THR A 226 0.03 10.00 6.13
CA THR A 226 0.19 10.87 7.32
C THR A 226 -0.12 12.32 7.04
N LYS A 227 0.18 12.79 5.81
CA LYS A 227 -0.03 14.17 5.41
C LYS A 227 -0.43 14.24 3.94
N LYS A 228 -1.33 15.17 3.63
CA LYS A 228 -1.65 15.56 2.27
C LYS A 228 -1.67 17.08 2.17
N ASP A 229 -0.98 17.62 1.18
CA ASP A 229 -0.86 19.06 0.94
C ASP A 229 -1.67 19.47 -0.30
N ILE A 230 -2.06 20.74 -0.34
CA ILE A 230 -2.74 21.40 -1.46
C ILE A 230 -1.83 21.41 -2.70
N SER A 231 -0.51 21.34 -2.52
CA SER A 231 0.48 21.20 -3.60
C SER A 231 0.39 19.87 -4.37
N GLY A 232 -0.46 18.93 -3.93
CA GLY A 232 -0.58 17.60 -4.54
C GLY A 232 0.42 16.58 -3.98
N GLN A 233 1.16 16.93 -2.93
CA GLN A 233 2.05 16.01 -2.21
C GLN A 233 1.27 15.18 -1.16
N ALA A 234 1.46 13.88 -1.18
CA ALA A 234 1.02 12.91 -0.19
C ALA A 234 2.24 12.28 0.49
N THR A 235 2.26 12.24 1.82
CA THR A 235 3.33 11.62 2.61
C THR A 235 2.82 10.33 3.23
N PHE A 236 3.54 9.24 3.00
CA PHE A 236 3.26 7.93 3.55
C PHE A 236 4.33 7.53 4.55
N SER A 237 3.95 6.88 5.64
CA SER A 237 4.90 6.36 6.63
C SER A 237 4.48 5.00 7.20
N ASN A 238 5.48 4.18 7.50
CA ASN A 238 5.35 2.96 8.29
C ASN A 238 5.91 3.10 9.72
N GLY A 239 6.13 4.34 10.19
CA GLY A 239 6.73 4.67 11.48
C GLY A 239 8.26 4.81 11.45
N SER A 240 8.96 4.07 10.60
CA SER A 240 10.43 4.10 10.50
C SER A 240 10.96 4.80 9.24
N ARG A 241 10.18 4.77 8.16
CA ARG A 241 10.50 5.36 6.86
C ARG A 241 9.37 6.25 6.39
N GLN A 242 9.70 7.14 5.47
CA GLN A 242 8.75 8.04 4.82
C GLN A 242 8.99 8.09 3.31
N VAL A 243 7.89 8.08 2.56
CA VAL A 243 7.89 8.25 1.11
C VAL A 243 6.90 9.36 0.78
N HIS A 244 7.31 10.26 -0.11
CA HIS A 244 6.46 11.32 -0.63
C HIS A 244 6.08 10.99 -2.06
N ILE A 245 4.79 11.11 -2.36
CA ILE A 245 4.27 11.04 -3.72
C ILE A 245 3.73 12.40 -4.08
N VAL A 246 4.23 12.98 -5.17
CA VAL A 246 3.76 14.26 -5.71
C VAL A 246 2.93 13.97 -6.97
N TYR A 247 1.68 14.40 -6.93
CA TYR A 247 0.82 14.43 -8.11
C TYR A 247 1.28 15.57 -9.04
N ALA A 248 1.85 15.22 -10.20
CA ALA A 248 2.42 16.14 -11.16
C ALA A 248 1.55 16.37 -12.41
N ASN A 249 0.54 15.54 -12.66
CA ASN A 249 -0.37 15.69 -13.80
C ASN A 249 -1.12 17.05 -13.79
N ARG A 250 -1.09 17.75 -14.92
CA ARG A 250 -1.56 19.13 -15.16
C ARG A 250 -0.91 20.18 -14.27
N THR A 251 0.34 19.95 -13.89
CA THR A 251 1.13 20.89 -13.11
C THR A 251 2.34 21.37 -13.91
N PRO A 252 3.03 22.44 -13.47
CA PRO A 252 4.30 22.83 -14.06
C PRO A 252 5.35 21.71 -14.08
N ILE A 253 5.28 20.72 -13.18
CA ILE A 253 6.19 19.57 -13.18
C ILE A 253 5.97 18.73 -14.44
N GLU A 254 4.72 18.40 -14.82
CA GLU A 254 4.43 17.68 -16.06
C GLU A 254 4.87 18.50 -17.28
N GLU A 255 4.60 19.80 -17.32
CA GLU A 255 4.94 20.64 -18.47
C GLU A 255 6.46 20.74 -18.73
N ASN A 256 7.28 20.62 -17.68
CA ASN A 256 8.73 20.77 -17.76
C ASN A 256 9.49 19.44 -17.79
N ILE A 257 8.98 18.40 -17.13
CA ILE A 257 9.67 17.10 -16.99
C ILE A 257 8.96 16.00 -17.80
N GLY A 258 7.65 16.12 -18.04
CA GLY A 258 6.85 15.14 -18.79
C GLY A 258 6.43 13.93 -17.96
N VAL A 259 6.17 14.12 -16.65
CA VAL A 259 5.79 13.03 -15.72
C VAL A 259 4.50 13.34 -14.97
N ASP A 260 3.69 12.31 -14.71
CA ASP A 260 2.41 12.41 -14.01
C ASP A 260 2.53 12.24 -12.50
N LEU A 261 3.42 11.37 -12.03
CA LEU A 261 3.72 11.14 -10.62
C LEU A 261 5.21 11.18 -10.35
N LEU A 262 5.56 11.69 -9.18
CA LEU A 262 6.91 11.67 -8.65
C LEU A 262 6.91 11.02 -7.27
N TYR A 263 7.82 10.09 -7.06
CA TYR A 263 8.10 9.43 -5.79
C TYR A 263 9.43 9.93 -5.26
N TYR A 264 9.48 10.24 -3.97
CA TYR A 264 10.71 10.54 -3.24
C TYR A 264 10.77 9.70 -1.97
N ASP A 265 11.72 8.77 -1.92
CA ASP A 265 11.99 7.98 -0.72
C ASP A 265 12.99 8.73 0.18
N GLU A 266 12.56 9.08 1.39
CA GLU A 266 13.43 9.85 2.30
C GLU A 266 14.60 9.03 2.84
N PHE A 267 14.45 7.70 2.92
CA PHE A 267 15.47 6.83 3.48
C PHE A 267 16.67 6.69 2.53
N SER A 268 16.42 6.31 1.28
CA SER A 268 17.45 6.19 0.25
C SER A 268 17.78 7.51 -0.45
N LYS A 269 17.03 8.59 -0.16
CA LYS A 269 17.14 9.89 -0.83
C LYS A 269 17.12 9.71 -2.35
N SER A 270 16.10 9.01 -2.84
CA SER A 270 15.97 8.62 -4.25
C SER A 270 14.67 9.14 -4.84
N PHE A 271 14.76 9.71 -6.04
CA PHE A 271 13.61 10.12 -6.85
C PHE A 271 13.30 9.06 -7.92
N VAL A 272 12.03 8.68 -8.02
CA VAL A 272 11.51 7.85 -9.11
C VAL A 272 10.32 8.59 -9.72
N MET A 273 10.31 8.76 -11.03
CA MET A 273 9.28 9.54 -11.73
C MET A 273 8.55 8.66 -12.74
N VAL A 274 7.23 8.81 -12.81
CA VAL A 274 6.36 7.90 -13.56
C VAL A 274 5.43 8.69 -14.48
N GLN A 275 5.42 8.33 -15.76
CA GLN A 275 4.41 8.75 -16.73
C GLN A 275 3.39 7.64 -16.92
N TYR A 276 2.12 7.97 -16.81
CA TYR A 276 1.01 7.05 -17.01
C TYR A 276 0.59 7.05 -18.47
N LYS A 277 0.19 5.87 -18.94
CA LYS A 277 -0.40 5.68 -20.26
C LYS A 277 -1.50 4.66 -20.19
N ARG A 278 -2.59 4.93 -20.89
CA ARG A 278 -3.77 4.08 -20.87
C ARG A 278 -3.73 2.99 -21.95
N LEU A 279 -3.89 1.74 -21.54
CA LEU A 279 -4.17 0.58 -22.40
C LEU A 279 -5.67 0.49 -22.67
N ILE A 280 -6.06 0.47 -23.95
CA ILE A 280 -7.44 0.37 -24.39
C ILE A 280 -7.74 -1.09 -24.77
N ALA A 281 -8.95 -1.56 -24.46
CA ALA A 281 -9.39 -2.90 -24.85
C ALA A 281 -9.75 -2.93 -26.34
N GLU A 282 -9.00 -3.68 -27.14
CA GLU A 282 -9.24 -3.93 -28.56
C GLU A 282 -9.22 -5.45 -28.82
N ASN A 283 -10.29 -6.02 -29.40
CA ASN A 283 -10.37 -7.47 -29.73
C ASN A 283 -9.94 -8.40 -28.57
N ALA A 284 -10.44 -8.13 -27.37
CA ALA A 284 -10.10 -8.84 -26.12
C ALA A 284 -8.63 -8.73 -25.66
N LYS A 285 -7.84 -7.83 -26.25
CA LYS A 285 -6.47 -7.51 -25.83
C LYS A 285 -6.37 -6.09 -25.29
N TRP A 286 -5.44 -5.88 -24.37
CA TRP A 286 -5.09 -4.55 -23.85
C TRP A 286 -3.96 -3.96 -24.70
N VAL A 287 -4.22 -2.83 -25.33
CA VAL A 287 -3.37 -2.26 -26.37
C VAL A 287 -3.04 -0.80 -26.09
N TYR A 288 -1.77 -0.43 -26.23
CA TYR A 288 -1.29 0.95 -26.29
C TYR A 288 -0.52 1.16 -27.59
N ARG A 289 -0.68 2.33 -28.21
CA ARG A 289 -0.11 2.67 -29.52
C ARG A 289 0.66 3.97 -29.41
N PRO A 290 1.98 3.94 -29.19
CA PRO A 290 2.81 5.14 -29.07
C PRO A 290 2.61 6.11 -30.26
N ASP A 291 2.58 5.58 -31.49
CA ASP A 291 2.47 6.44 -32.70
C ASP A 291 1.10 7.13 -32.85
N ALA A 292 0.08 6.68 -32.11
CA ALA A 292 -1.24 7.31 -32.10
C ALA A 292 -1.40 8.32 -30.95
N ASP A 293 -0.43 8.39 -30.05
CA ASP A 293 -0.40 9.30 -28.92
C ASP A 293 0.41 10.55 -29.28
N SER A 294 -0.28 11.66 -29.53
CA SER A 294 0.35 12.92 -29.97
C SER A 294 1.30 13.52 -28.93
N ASN A 295 1.16 13.17 -27.65
CA ASN A 295 2.00 13.72 -26.58
C ASN A 295 3.20 12.83 -26.28
N HIS A 296 3.16 11.56 -26.67
CA HIS A 296 4.18 10.56 -26.33
C HIS A 296 5.60 11.00 -26.67
N GLN A 297 5.83 11.51 -27.89
CA GLN A 297 7.17 11.94 -28.30
C GLN A 297 7.65 13.17 -27.50
N LYS A 298 6.76 14.14 -27.25
CA LYS A 298 7.08 15.35 -26.49
C LYS A 298 7.48 14.99 -25.05
N GLU A 299 6.73 14.13 -24.39
CA GLU A 299 7.03 13.65 -23.03
C GLU A 299 8.40 12.95 -22.98
N LEU A 300 8.67 12.08 -23.97
CA LEU A 300 9.95 11.38 -24.05
C LEU A 300 11.13 12.35 -24.25
N ASP A 301 10.95 13.39 -25.07
CA ASP A 301 11.95 14.42 -25.32
C ASP A 301 12.21 15.27 -24.05
N LEU A 302 11.18 15.59 -23.27
CA LEU A 302 11.32 16.28 -21.98
C LEU A 302 12.13 15.44 -20.99
N MET A 303 11.81 14.15 -20.85
CA MET A 303 12.56 13.24 -19.99
C MET A 303 14.02 13.10 -20.42
N ASP A 304 14.29 13.07 -21.72
CA ASP A 304 15.64 12.99 -22.28
C ASP A 304 16.44 14.28 -22.05
N SER A 305 15.80 15.43 -22.24
CA SER A 305 16.36 16.73 -21.94
C SER A 305 16.69 16.86 -20.45
N PHE A 306 15.78 16.43 -19.57
CA PHE A 306 16.01 16.44 -18.13
C PHE A 306 17.20 15.56 -17.73
N GLU A 307 17.23 14.30 -18.20
CA GLU A 307 18.32 13.37 -17.88
C GLU A 307 19.70 13.85 -18.35
N SER A 308 19.76 14.46 -19.53
CA SER A 308 21.02 14.90 -20.14
C SER A 308 21.54 16.22 -19.59
N SER A 309 20.64 17.11 -19.14
CA SER A 309 21.02 18.44 -18.67
C SER A 309 21.12 18.55 -17.15
N GLN A 310 20.43 17.69 -16.39
CA GLN A 310 20.28 17.85 -14.94
C GLN A 310 20.95 16.74 -14.11
N LEU A 311 21.22 15.56 -14.67
CA LEU A 311 21.85 14.50 -13.88
C LEU A 311 23.37 14.62 -13.90
N LEU A 312 23.98 14.57 -12.71
CA LEU A 312 25.41 14.61 -12.48
C LEU A 312 26.06 13.24 -12.72
N ARG A 313 25.33 12.15 -12.45
CA ARG A 313 25.71 10.74 -12.71
C ARG A 313 27.12 10.37 -12.22
N LYS A 314 27.37 10.46 -10.90
CA LYS A 314 28.60 9.93 -10.29
C LYS A 314 28.45 8.48 -9.81
N ASP A 315 29.57 7.76 -9.75
CA ASP A 315 29.62 6.29 -9.62
C ASP A 315 29.50 5.74 -8.18
N GLU A 316 29.31 6.58 -7.16
CA GLU A 316 29.46 6.14 -5.76
C GLU A 316 28.23 5.43 -5.15
N ASP A 317 27.10 5.34 -5.87
CA ASP A 317 25.86 4.70 -5.39
C ASP A 317 25.42 3.57 -6.34
N TYR A 318 25.24 2.35 -5.81
CA TYR A 318 24.84 1.20 -6.62
C TYR A 318 23.32 1.15 -6.79
N LYS A 319 22.87 1.17 -8.05
CA LYS A 319 21.47 0.94 -8.44
C LYS A 319 21.39 -0.30 -9.32
N TYR A 320 20.30 -1.05 -9.18
CA TYR A 320 19.98 -2.17 -10.07
C TYR A 320 19.64 -1.67 -11.48
N ASN A 321 19.02 -0.48 -11.57
CA ASN A 321 18.78 0.23 -12.80
C ASN A 321 18.98 1.74 -12.58
N ASP A 322 19.70 2.39 -13.50
CA ASP A 322 19.95 3.84 -13.50
C ASP A 322 18.77 4.68 -14.03
N ASP A 323 17.72 4.04 -14.57
CA ASP A 323 16.53 4.79 -15.00
C ASP A 323 15.83 5.43 -13.79
N ILE A 324 15.66 6.75 -13.87
CA ILE A 324 14.81 7.53 -12.96
C ILE A 324 13.37 7.64 -13.46
N PHE A 325 13.16 7.44 -14.76
CA PHE A 325 11.87 7.56 -15.43
C PHE A 325 11.28 6.20 -15.77
N TYR A 326 9.99 6.04 -15.48
CA TYR A 326 9.22 4.83 -15.75
C TYR A 326 7.92 5.18 -16.45
N PHE A 327 7.44 4.28 -17.29
CA PHE A 327 6.09 4.33 -17.86
C PHE A 327 5.21 3.31 -17.14
N LYS A 328 4.02 3.72 -16.71
CA LYS A 328 2.98 2.82 -16.22
C LYS A 328 1.88 2.66 -17.27
N LEU A 329 1.79 1.48 -17.87
CA LEU A 329 0.70 1.13 -18.79
C LEU A 329 -0.48 0.56 -18.00
N CYS A 330 -1.51 1.38 -17.78
CA CYS A 330 -2.69 1.03 -16.99
C CYS A 330 -3.86 0.55 -17.86
N LYS A 331 -4.51 -0.55 -17.49
CA LYS A 331 -5.75 -1.01 -18.17
C LYS A 331 -6.84 0.05 -18.05
N SER A 332 -7.56 0.37 -19.12
CA SER A 332 -8.63 1.38 -19.02
C SER A 332 -9.76 0.88 -18.12
N LYS A 333 -10.14 -0.40 -18.23
CA LYS A 333 -11.07 -1.03 -17.28
C LYS A 333 -10.35 -1.42 -16.00
N GLN A 334 -10.77 -0.81 -14.89
CA GLN A 334 -10.27 -1.11 -13.55
C GLN A 334 -11.37 -1.74 -12.72
N ASN A 335 -11.00 -2.73 -11.92
CA ASN A 335 -11.91 -3.29 -10.92
C ASN A 335 -12.11 -2.25 -9.81
N ARG A 336 -13.34 -2.05 -9.34
CA ARG A 336 -13.61 -1.15 -8.21
C ARG A 336 -13.19 -1.82 -6.92
N ILE A 337 -11.89 -1.81 -6.62
CA ILE A 337 -11.35 -2.30 -5.36
C ILE A 337 -10.73 -1.11 -4.65
N ASN A 338 -11.30 -0.77 -3.48
CA ASN A 338 -10.78 0.32 -2.64
C ASN A 338 -9.34 0.01 -2.20
N GLY A 339 -8.54 1.06 -2.06
CA GLY A 339 -7.19 0.98 -1.48
C GLY A 339 -6.17 0.19 -2.30
N SER A 340 -6.37 0.02 -3.61
CA SER A 340 -5.37 -0.63 -4.47
C SER A 340 -4.90 0.23 -5.64
N LEU A 341 -3.62 0.09 -5.99
CA LEU A 341 -3.04 0.70 -7.18
C LEU A 341 -3.76 0.22 -8.44
N SER A 342 -3.86 1.12 -9.42
CA SER A 342 -4.39 0.83 -10.75
C SER A 342 -3.62 -0.33 -11.37
N VAL A 343 -4.36 -1.30 -11.92
CA VAL A 343 -3.77 -2.49 -12.53
C VAL A 343 -3.04 -2.10 -13.80
N GLY A 344 -1.74 -2.38 -13.84
CA GLY A 344 -0.87 -2.02 -14.95
C GLY A 344 0.48 -2.70 -14.89
N MET A 345 1.34 -2.34 -15.85
CA MET A 345 2.74 -2.75 -15.89
C MET A 345 3.64 -1.52 -15.86
N TYR A 346 4.72 -1.58 -15.10
CA TYR A 346 5.76 -0.55 -15.06
C TYR A 346 6.93 -0.95 -15.96
N LEU A 347 7.40 0.00 -16.76
CA LEU A 347 8.48 -0.17 -17.73
C LEU A 347 9.52 0.94 -17.55
N PRO A 348 10.80 0.61 -17.32
CA PRO A 348 11.85 1.63 -17.30
C PRO A 348 11.96 2.36 -18.65
N LYS A 349 12.34 3.65 -18.65
CA LYS A 349 12.45 4.46 -19.88
C LYS A 349 13.44 3.84 -20.88
N SER A 350 14.59 3.34 -20.43
CA SER A 350 15.55 2.66 -21.31
C SER A 350 14.92 1.47 -22.06
N TYR A 351 14.15 0.65 -21.34
CA TYR A 351 13.45 -0.49 -21.92
C TYR A 351 12.28 -0.05 -22.83
N TRP A 352 11.56 1.00 -22.46
CA TRP A 352 10.56 1.61 -23.33
C TRP A 352 11.15 2.02 -24.68
N LYS A 353 12.30 2.69 -24.70
CA LYS A 353 13.02 3.06 -25.93
C LYS A 353 13.47 1.83 -26.74
N HIS A 354 13.85 0.75 -26.06
CA HIS A 354 14.15 -0.51 -26.73
C HIS A 354 12.89 -1.08 -27.40
N LEU A 355 11.76 -1.09 -26.71
CA LEU A 355 10.47 -1.56 -27.25
C LEU A 355 10.02 -0.73 -28.47
N LEU A 356 10.27 0.58 -28.51
CA LEU A 356 9.98 1.42 -29.68
C LEU A 356 10.79 1.02 -30.93
N LYS A 357 11.93 0.33 -30.77
CA LYS A 357 12.79 -0.11 -31.88
C LYS A 357 12.61 -1.60 -32.21
N SER A 358 12.08 -2.39 -31.28
CA SER A 358 11.93 -3.84 -31.40
C SER A 358 11.02 -4.24 -32.56
N LYS A 359 11.33 -5.36 -33.21
CA LYS A 359 10.44 -5.94 -34.24
C LYS A 359 9.18 -6.56 -33.63
N ASN A 360 9.24 -6.99 -32.36
CA ASN A 360 8.12 -7.66 -31.68
C ASN A 360 6.96 -6.71 -31.35
N THR A 361 7.21 -5.40 -31.37
CA THR A 361 6.20 -4.36 -31.14
C THR A 361 5.67 -3.78 -32.45
N LEU A 362 6.17 -4.23 -33.61
CA LEU A 362 5.72 -3.74 -34.90
C LEU A 362 4.36 -4.34 -35.25
N GLY A 363 3.35 -3.50 -35.38
CA GLY A 363 1.99 -3.88 -35.74
C GLY A 363 1.81 -4.10 -37.25
N PRO A 364 0.68 -4.69 -37.67
CA PRO A 364 0.40 -5.00 -39.08
C PRO A 364 0.41 -3.79 -40.02
N LYS A 365 0.14 -2.59 -39.48
CA LYS A 365 0.12 -1.32 -40.22
C LYS A 365 1.42 -0.52 -40.10
N GLY A 366 2.50 -1.14 -39.63
CA GLY A 366 3.82 -0.49 -39.48
C GLY A 366 4.00 0.39 -38.24
N GLY A 367 2.94 0.64 -37.46
CA GLY A 367 3.03 1.35 -36.18
C GLY A 367 3.36 0.44 -34.99
N ARG A 368 3.84 1.02 -33.89
CA ARG A 368 4.17 0.35 -32.62
C ARG A 368 2.92 0.02 -31.82
N VAL A 369 2.94 -1.16 -31.23
CA VAL A 369 1.82 -1.72 -30.47
C VAL A 369 2.37 -2.40 -29.23
N PHE A 370 1.99 -1.91 -28.05
CA PHE A 370 2.37 -2.50 -26.77
C PHE A 370 1.18 -3.23 -26.16
N THR A 371 1.40 -4.47 -25.76
CA THR A 371 0.42 -5.39 -25.18
C THR A 371 1.09 -6.27 -24.13
N TYR A 372 0.31 -6.95 -23.29
CA TYR A 372 0.86 -7.94 -22.35
C TYR A 372 1.48 -9.17 -23.04
N ASP A 373 1.17 -9.42 -24.31
CA ASP A 373 1.68 -10.58 -25.04
C ASP A 373 3.08 -10.34 -25.63
N ASN A 374 3.36 -9.10 -26.03
CA ASN A 374 4.62 -8.74 -26.71
C ASN A 374 5.60 -7.94 -25.83
N VAL A 375 5.14 -7.42 -24.70
CA VAL A 375 6.01 -6.84 -23.65
C VAL A 375 6.31 -7.95 -22.64
N GLN A 376 7.42 -8.66 -22.86
CA GLN A 376 7.73 -9.90 -22.13
C GLN A 376 8.14 -9.66 -20.67
N SER A 377 8.97 -8.65 -20.42
CA SER A 377 9.46 -8.30 -19.08
C SER A 377 8.86 -6.98 -18.63
N TYR A 378 8.28 -6.94 -17.43
CA TYR A 378 7.77 -5.72 -16.83
C TYR A 378 7.68 -5.85 -15.31
N LEU A 379 7.66 -4.72 -14.59
CA LEU A 379 7.49 -4.69 -13.15
C LEU A 379 5.99 -4.63 -12.80
N THR A 380 5.55 -5.47 -11.86
CA THR A 380 4.20 -5.38 -11.29
C THR A 380 4.10 -4.22 -10.31
N ASN A 381 2.89 -3.89 -9.85
CA ASN A 381 2.69 -2.87 -8.82
C ASN A 381 3.50 -3.21 -7.56
N THR A 382 3.42 -4.45 -7.07
CA THR A 382 4.19 -4.88 -5.89
C THR A 382 5.69 -4.81 -6.14
N ALA A 383 6.19 -5.36 -7.25
CA ALA A 383 7.63 -5.37 -7.54
C ALA A 383 8.21 -3.95 -7.67
N PHE A 384 7.47 -3.04 -8.31
CA PHE A 384 7.89 -1.64 -8.44
C PHE A 384 7.98 -0.95 -7.09
N ILE A 385 6.98 -1.12 -6.23
CA ILE A 385 6.97 -0.53 -4.88
C ILE A 385 8.09 -1.09 -4.00
N GLU A 386 8.36 -2.40 -4.05
CA GLU A 386 9.47 -3.01 -3.33
C GLU A 386 10.83 -2.46 -3.80
N LEU A 387 11.00 -2.26 -5.10
CA LEU A 387 12.21 -1.64 -5.64
C LEU A 387 12.39 -0.19 -5.16
N ILE A 388 11.31 0.60 -5.09
CA ILE A 388 11.34 1.95 -4.50
C ILE A 388 11.77 1.87 -3.03
N LYS A 389 11.11 1.03 -2.22
CA LYS A 389 11.43 0.90 -0.78
C LYS A 389 12.86 0.43 -0.52
N SER A 390 13.41 -0.40 -1.40
CA SER A 390 14.78 -0.89 -1.30
C SER A 390 15.82 0.17 -1.69
N GLY A 391 15.41 1.23 -2.39
CA GLY A 391 16.32 2.24 -2.93
C GLY A 391 17.16 1.74 -4.12
N LEU A 392 16.88 0.55 -4.66
CA LEU A 392 17.64 -0.06 -5.76
C LEU A 392 17.33 0.53 -7.14
N ILE A 393 16.30 1.36 -7.25
CA ILE A 393 15.95 2.12 -8.46
C ILE A 393 15.78 3.60 -8.15
N GLY A 394 15.81 4.43 -9.20
CA GLY A 394 15.66 5.86 -9.10
C GLY A 394 16.98 6.61 -9.09
N SER A 395 16.90 7.89 -8.74
CA SER A 395 18.06 8.78 -8.77
C SER A 395 19.13 8.34 -7.77
N ARG A 396 20.37 8.69 -8.08
CA ARG A 396 21.49 8.56 -7.14
C ARG A 396 21.41 9.66 -6.09
N LEU A 397 22.09 9.47 -4.96
CA LEU A 397 22.09 10.41 -3.83
C LEU A 397 22.43 11.84 -4.23
N GLU A 398 23.47 12.04 -5.05
CA GLU A 398 23.90 13.37 -5.49
C GLU A 398 22.89 14.03 -6.43
N ASP A 399 22.28 13.24 -7.32
CA ASP A 399 21.26 13.72 -8.24
C ASP A 399 19.99 14.13 -7.48
N ALA A 400 19.66 13.45 -6.38
CA ALA A 400 18.46 13.73 -5.62
C ALA A 400 18.41 15.15 -5.06
N ALA A 401 19.52 15.63 -4.47
CA ALA A 401 19.57 17.00 -3.95
C ALA A 401 19.39 18.05 -5.07
N HIS A 402 19.95 17.79 -6.24
CA HIS A 402 19.81 18.67 -7.41
C HIS A 402 18.38 18.64 -7.97
N ILE A 403 17.79 17.45 -8.12
CA ILE A 403 16.40 17.23 -8.54
C ILE A 403 15.43 17.96 -7.59
N GLU A 404 15.65 17.86 -6.28
CA GLU A 404 14.83 18.56 -5.29
C GLU A 404 14.84 20.08 -5.50
N SER A 405 16.02 20.66 -5.78
CA SER A 405 16.15 22.08 -6.08
C SER A 405 15.39 22.48 -7.34
N ILE A 406 15.49 21.68 -8.41
CA ILE A 406 14.80 21.94 -9.67
C ILE A 406 13.27 21.91 -9.47
N ILE A 407 12.76 20.90 -8.76
CA ILE A 407 11.32 20.77 -8.50
C ILE A 407 10.79 21.97 -7.71
N LYS A 408 11.53 22.41 -6.68
CA LYS A 408 11.18 23.61 -5.92
C LYS A 408 11.12 24.84 -6.82
N GLU A 409 12.12 25.03 -7.68
CA GLU A 409 12.15 26.15 -8.63
C GLU A 409 10.97 26.10 -9.62
N ILE A 410 10.62 24.93 -10.16
CA ILE A 410 9.47 24.75 -11.05
C ILE A 410 8.16 25.15 -10.36
N LEU A 411 8.00 24.76 -9.09
CA LEU A 411 6.79 25.07 -8.30
C LEU A 411 6.70 26.55 -7.92
N GLU A 412 7.82 27.20 -7.61
CA GLU A 412 7.88 28.62 -7.24
C GLU A 412 7.70 29.57 -8.44
N SER A 413 8.24 29.19 -9.59
CA SER A 413 8.37 30.08 -10.76
C SER A 413 7.16 30.10 -11.70
N LYS A 414 6.24 29.14 -11.62
CA LYS A 414 5.11 28.92 -12.59
C LYS A 414 5.51 28.83 -14.08
N LYS A 415 6.79 28.93 -14.45
CA LYS A 415 7.40 28.74 -15.78
C LYS A 415 8.90 29.02 -15.67
N VAL A 416 9.74 27.99 -15.83
CA VAL A 416 11.15 28.18 -16.20
C VAL A 416 11.45 27.42 -17.48
N VAL A 417 11.05 28.00 -18.61
CA VAL A 417 11.68 27.63 -19.89
C VAL A 417 12.04 28.92 -20.59
N ASP A 418 13.03 29.61 -20.03
CA ASP A 418 13.87 30.57 -20.77
C ASP A 418 15.29 30.65 -20.19
N SER A 419 15.52 30.26 -18.93
CA SER A 419 16.89 30.21 -18.34
C SER A 419 17.72 29.00 -18.78
N ILE A 420 17.11 27.98 -19.41
CA ILE A 420 17.80 26.75 -19.85
C ILE A 420 18.71 27.01 -21.07
N LYS A 421 18.64 28.19 -21.72
CA LYS A 421 19.50 28.55 -22.86
C LYS A 421 20.87 29.13 -22.50
N ASN A 422 21.15 29.49 -21.25
CA ASN A 422 22.45 30.08 -20.86
C ASN A 422 23.11 29.34 -19.69
N GLN A 423 23.73 28.19 -20.00
CA GLN A 423 24.58 27.41 -19.08
C GLN A 423 25.73 28.21 -18.41
N LYS A 424 26.09 29.41 -18.90
CA LYS A 424 27.15 30.23 -18.31
C LYS A 424 26.74 31.02 -17.05
N ASP A 425 25.46 31.32 -16.88
CA ASP A 425 25.01 32.12 -15.74
C ASP A 425 24.68 31.26 -14.50
N PHE A 426 24.30 29.99 -14.70
CA PHE A 426 23.87 29.10 -13.63
C PHE A 426 25.00 28.73 -12.66
N LEU A 427 26.19 28.41 -13.18
CA LEU A 427 27.39 28.18 -12.36
C LEU A 427 27.85 29.45 -11.61
N THR A 428 27.55 30.62 -12.16
CA THR A 428 27.91 31.93 -11.57
C THR A 428 26.97 32.28 -10.42
N ILE A 429 25.66 32.05 -10.58
CA ILE A 429 24.64 32.35 -9.55
C ILE A 429 24.75 31.41 -8.34
N VAL A 430 24.97 30.10 -8.57
CA VAL A 430 25.13 29.13 -7.48
C VAL A 430 26.43 29.38 -6.70
N ARG A 431 27.54 29.72 -7.37
CA ARG A 431 28.78 30.15 -6.70
C ARG A 431 28.60 31.45 -5.92
N PHE A 432 27.84 32.42 -6.44
CA PHE A 432 27.57 33.68 -5.73
C PHE A 432 26.74 33.48 -4.46
N ARG A 433 25.70 32.64 -4.49
CA ARG A 433 24.85 32.37 -3.31
C ARG A 433 25.58 31.58 -2.22
N ILE A 434 26.47 30.66 -2.58
CA ILE A 434 27.30 29.93 -1.62
C ILE A 434 28.35 30.87 -0.98
N ASN A 435 28.97 31.77 -1.76
CA ASN A 435 29.92 32.74 -1.22
C ASN A 435 29.27 33.80 -0.33
N LEU A 436 28.05 34.27 -0.65
CA LEU A 436 27.35 35.26 0.18
C LEU A 436 26.96 34.74 1.57
N LYS A 437 26.65 33.44 1.70
CA LYS A 437 26.43 32.81 3.02
C LYS A 437 27.72 32.71 3.83
N ASN A 438 28.88 32.60 3.18
CA ASN A 438 30.20 32.57 3.85
C ASN A 438 30.79 33.95 4.14
N LEU A 439 30.21 35.03 3.58
CA LEU A 439 30.70 36.41 3.74
C LEU A 439 29.98 37.21 4.83
N GLN A 440 28.90 36.69 5.44
CA GLN A 440 28.19 37.37 6.55
C GLN A 440 28.98 37.44 7.88
N GLY A 441 30.27 37.13 7.90
CA GLY A 441 31.08 37.12 9.13
C GLY A 441 32.48 37.71 9.06
N ARG A 442 32.92 38.30 7.94
CA ARG A 442 34.27 38.89 7.85
C ARG A 442 34.30 40.18 7.04
N VAL A 443 34.47 41.29 7.75
CA VAL A 443 35.02 42.52 7.18
C VAL A 443 36.49 42.25 6.85
N VAL A 444 36.83 42.27 5.56
CA VAL A 444 38.21 42.37 5.11
C VAL A 444 38.25 43.51 4.12
N GLU A 445 38.86 44.62 4.55
CA GLU A 445 39.31 45.69 3.67
C GLU A 445 40.30 45.13 2.65
N ILE A 446 40.10 45.44 1.37
CA ILE A 446 41.10 45.19 0.34
C ILE A 446 41.43 46.53 -0.32
N CYS A 447 42.64 47.02 -0.05
CA CYS A 447 43.29 48.09 -0.81
C CYS A 447 43.61 47.64 -2.24
N PRO A 448 43.62 48.56 -3.23
CA PRO A 448 43.81 48.21 -4.63
C PRO A 448 45.29 48.11 -4.96
N TYR A 449 45.70 47.00 -5.59
CA TYR A 449 46.64 46.96 -6.72
C TYR A 449 46.44 45.66 -7.50
#